data_AF-A0A8G1VZP1-F1
#
_entry.id   AF-A0A8G1VZP1-F1
#
_cell.length_a   1.000
_cell.length_b   1.000
_cell.length_c   1.000
_cell.angle_alpha   90.00
_cell.angle_beta   90.00
_cell.angle_gamma   90.00
#
_symmetry.space_group_name_H-M   'P 1'
#
loop_
_entity.id
_entity.type
_entity.pdbx_description
1 polymer ?
#
loop_
_entity_poly.entity_id
_entity_poly.type
_entity_poly.pdbx_seq_one_letter_code
_entity_poly.pdbx_strand_id
1 'polypeptide(L)'
;MPSRKSQWKTTEAASLSRQSFLDVLLGNTPLISERGFVSQETSERFEAVLTKKLIPYSHIAGPEVQKVGLAQFEFQAQSAEDFQHRSDEKARYFAEVQKISGLHEELASQTGLNLWQKVFNAIASLLPDYEVMVAQEGPGRRYFAGIYRAINESTPVHCDWSPYDSLTEDWIINRISHQAVFNLYLTPVHGGHTVIHDQPWTEQALAFRDPNSYGYHANVVAGTKHAIIQPEVGQLCIFNTRNMHQVFPVTQGSNRPRLAFSSFMGLLPAVNAQEKPTLIFWS
;
A
#
# COMPACT_ATOMS: atom_id res chain seq x y z
N MET A 1 15.60 -15.99 -12.70
CA MET A 1 14.28 -16.08 -13.35
C MET A 1 14.47 -16.17 -14.85
N PRO A 2 13.69 -16.96 -15.61
CA PRO A 2 13.69 -16.88 -17.06
C PRO A 2 13.39 -15.43 -17.49
N SER A 3 13.98 -15.01 -18.62
CA SER A 3 13.71 -13.70 -19.23
C SER A 3 12.19 -13.56 -19.48
N ARG A 4 11.50 -12.83 -18.59
CA ARG A 4 10.09 -12.50 -18.79
C ARG A 4 10.02 -11.30 -19.73
N LYS A 5 9.16 -11.39 -20.74
CA LYS A 5 8.80 -10.23 -21.55
C LYS A 5 8.03 -9.23 -20.69
N SER A 6 8.67 -8.10 -20.44
CA SER A 6 8.10 -6.89 -19.84
C SER A 6 6.70 -6.59 -20.39
N GLN A 7 5.74 -6.35 -19.50
CA GLN A 7 4.39 -5.90 -19.89
C GLN A 7 4.27 -4.38 -19.87
N TRP A 8 5.26 -3.69 -19.28
CA TRP A 8 5.30 -2.25 -19.24
C TRP A 8 5.50 -1.67 -20.64
N LYS A 9 4.59 -0.77 -21.00
CA LYS A 9 4.67 0.01 -22.24
C LYS A 9 5.71 1.14 -22.17
N THR A 10 6.04 1.57 -20.94
CA THR A 10 6.97 2.65 -20.62
C THR A 10 7.52 2.45 -19.20
N THR A 11 8.66 3.05 -18.87
CA THR A 11 9.15 3.19 -17.48
C THR A 11 8.77 4.54 -16.86
N GLU A 12 8.18 5.44 -17.65
CA GLU A 12 7.76 6.76 -17.21
C GLU A 12 6.46 6.72 -16.40
N ALA A 13 6.29 7.71 -15.53
CA ALA A 13 5.06 7.91 -14.79
C ALA A 13 3.91 8.38 -15.70
N ALA A 14 2.70 7.87 -15.46
CA ALA A 14 1.48 8.41 -16.08
C ALA A 14 0.80 9.45 -15.16
N SER A 15 0.04 10.38 -15.74
CA SER A 15 -0.88 11.24 -15.00
C SER A 15 -2.11 10.46 -14.53
N LEU A 16 -2.80 10.94 -13.49
CA LEU A 16 -4.00 10.27 -12.99
C LEU A 16 -5.16 10.40 -13.98
N SER A 17 -5.67 9.27 -14.46
CA SER A 17 -6.83 9.17 -15.34
C SER A 17 -7.46 7.79 -15.15
N ARG A 18 -8.69 7.59 -15.64
CA ARG A 18 -9.32 6.26 -15.64
C ARG A 18 -8.45 5.22 -16.35
N GLN A 19 -7.93 5.56 -17.52
CA GLN A 19 -7.14 4.64 -18.33
C GLN A 19 -5.82 4.26 -17.64
N SER A 20 -5.06 5.25 -17.16
CA SER A 20 -3.80 4.99 -16.46
C SER A 20 -4.02 4.22 -15.15
N PHE A 21 -5.10 4.50 -14.41
CA PHE A 21 -5.45 3.78 -13.20
C PHE A 21 -5.70 2.28 -13.46
N LEU A 22 -6.49 1.96 -14.50
CA LEU A 22 -6.70 0.58 -14.93
C LEU A 22 -5.41 -0.06 -15.44
N ASP A 23 -4.59 0.67 -16.20
CA ASP A 23 -3.30 0.14 -16.68
C ASP A 23 -2.32 -0.16 -15.54
N VAL A 24 -2.31 0.63 -14.45
CA VAL A 24 -1.53 0.30 -13.26
C VAL A 24 -2.07 -0.96 -12.58
N LEU A 25 -3.38 -1.07 -12.36
CA LEU A 25 -3.98 -2.27 -11.77
C LEU A 25 -3.67 -3.54 -12.57
N LEU A 26 -3.69 -3.46 -13.90
CA LEU A 26 -3.38 -4.56 -14.82
C LEU A 26 -1.86 -4.81 -14.98
N GLY A 27 -1.01 -3.93 -14.47
CA GLY A 27 0.45 -4.04 -14.56
C GLY A 27 1.02 -3.67 -15.94
N ASN A 28 0.30 -2.88 -16.73
CA ASN A 28 0.72 -2.38 -18.05
C ASN A 28 1.54 -1.08 -17.97
N THR A 29 1.43 -0.36 -16.85
CA THR A 29 2.13 0.89 -16.56
C THR A 29 2.74 0.78 -15.15
N PRO A 30 4.01 1.20 -14.95
CA PRO A 30 4.69 1.02 -13.68
C PRO A 30 4.05 1.82 -12.53
N LEU A 31 3.73 3.09 -12.78
CA LEU A 31 3.19 3.99 -11.76
C LEU A 31 2.42 5.18 -12.35
N ILE A 32 1.53 5.73 -11.53
CA ILE A 32 0.96 7.07 -11.67
C ILE A 32 1.65 8.01 -10.70
N SER A 33 1.87 9.26 -11.11
CA SER A 33 2.40 10.33 -10.26
C SER A 33 1.62 11.63 -10.51
N GLU A 34 0.82 12.03 -9.54
CA GLU A 34 0.05 13.28 -9.54
C GLU A 34 0.66 14.26 -8.54
N ARG A 35 1.37 15.27 -9.04
CA ARG A 35 2.04 16.29 -8.21
C ARG A 35 1.02 17.31 -7.71
N GLY A 36 1.23 17.82 -6.49
CA GLY A 36 0.37 18.87 -5.93
C GLY A 36 -1.08 18.41 -5.67
N PHE A 37 -1.30 17.11 -5.49
CA PHE A 37 -2.61 16.54 -5.17
C PHE A 37 -3.18 17.13 -3.86
N VAL A 38 -2.31 17.42 -2.90
CA VAL A 38 -2.57 18.35 -1.78
C VAL A 38 -1.50 19.44 -1.72
N SER A 39 -1.83 20.58 -1.10
CA SER A 39 -0.87 21.66 -0.91
C SER A 39 0.19 21.32 0.14
N GLN A 40 1.32 22.01 0.06
CA GLN A 40 2.36 21.96 1.09
C GLN A 40 1.80 22.33 2.48
N GLU A 41 1.02 23.41 2.57
CA GLU A 41 0.39 23.85 3.83
C GLU A 41 -0.50 22.77 4.45
N THR A 42 -1.28 22.06 3.61
CA THR A 42 -2.09 20.93 4.08
C THR A 42 -1.19 19.81 4.62
N SER A 43 -0.11 19.51 3.90
CA SER A 43 0.84 18.46 4.29
C SER A 43 1.53 18.78 5.63
N GLU A 44 1.91 20.04 5.85
CA GLU A 44 2.51 20.53 7.10
C GLU A 44 1.55 20.41 8.29
N ARG A 45 0.25 20.74 8.10
CA ARG A 45 -0.77 20.55 9.15
C ARG A 45 -0.89 19.08 9.55
N PHE A 46 -0.86 18.16 8.58
CA PHE A 46 -0.86 16.73 8.87
C PHE A 46 0.43 16.27 9.55
N GLU A 47 1.62 16.67 9.07
CA GLU A 47 2.91 16.35 9.69
C GLU A 47 2.94 16.73 11.18
N ALA A 48 2.46 17.92 11.52
CA ALA A 48 2.44 18.46 12.87
C ALA A 48 1.56 17.66 13.86
N VAL A 49 0.49 17.05 13.36
CA VAL A 49 -0.42 16.19 14.15
C VAL A 49 0.10 14.75 14.20
N LEU A 50 0.47 14.19 13.05
CA LEU A 50 0.83 12.79 12.90
C LEU A 50 2.12 12.43 13.65
N THR A 51 3.14 13.29 13.61
CA THR A 51 4.43 13.03 14.27
C THR A 51 4.28 12.76 15.77
N LYS A 52 3.25 13.32 16.42
CA LYS A 52 2.95 13.15 17.85
C LYS A 52 2.16 11.87 18.15
N LYS A 53 1.60 11.23 17.11
CA LYS A 53 0.73 10.05 17.20
C LYS A 53 1.40 8.78 16.67
N LEU A 54 2.62 8.88 16.15
CA LEU A 54 3.35 7.74 15.60
C LEU A 54 3.59 6.67 16.67
N ILE A 55 3.22 5.45 16.33
CA ILE A 55 3.48 4.24 17.12
C ILE A 55 4.17 3.20 16.23
N PRO A 56 5.03 2.32 16.78
CA PRO A 56 5.61 1.24 16.01
C PRO A 56 4.53 0.24 15.54
N TYR A 57 4.86 -0.54 14.51
CA TYR A 57 4.07 -1.71 14.14
C TYR A 57 4.08 -2.72 15.30
N SER A 58 2.92 -3.33 15.55
CA SER A 58 2.79 -4.35 16.60
C SER A 58 3.43 -5.68 16.22
N HIS A 59 3.56 -5.96 14.91
CA HIS A 59 4.23 -7.13 14.36
C HIS A 59 4.94 -6.76 13.06
N ILE A 60 6.27 -6.90 13.03
CA ILE A 60 7.08 -6.72 11.82
C ILE A 60 8.33 -7.61 11.82
N ALA A 61 8.48 -8.47 10.81
CA ALA A 61 9.67 -9.28 10.57
C ALA A 61 10.64 -8.53 9.65
N GLY A 62 11.18 -7.40 10.13
CA GLY A 62 12.06 -6.53 9.34
C GLY A 62 12.36 -5.19 10.02
N PRO A 63 12.86 -4.19 9.26
CA PRO A 63 13.16 -2.86 9.76
C PRO A 63 11.94 -2.20 10.41
N GLU A 64 12.18 -1.36 11.43
CA GLU A 64 11.09 -0.69 12.15
C GLU A 64 10.30 0.24 11.23
N VAL A 65 8.97 0.14 11.31
CA VAL A 65 8.04 1.05 10.67
C VAL A 65 7.13 1.63 11.75
N GLN A 66 6.90 2.94 11.67
CA GLN A 66 5.93 3.61 12.53
C GLN A 66 4.67 3.99 11.74
N LYS A 67 3.55 4.13 12.44
CA LYS A 67 2.25 4.42 11.83
C LYS A 67 1.33 5.26 12.70
N VAL A 68 0.32 5.83 12.04
CA VAL A 68 -0.95 6.23 12.64
C VAL A 68 -2.06 5.51 11.88
N GLY A 69 -2.83 4.68 12.59
CA GLY A 69 -3.82 3.76 12.01
C GLY A 69 -3.44 2.28 12.21
N LEU A 70 -4.00 1.42 11.36
CA LEU A 70 -3.80 -0.03 11.44
C LEU A 70 -3.43 -0.60 10.07
N ALA A 71 -2.48 -1.53 10.03
CA ALA A 71 -2.19 -2.32 8.85
C ALA A 71 -2.64 -3.76 9.08
N GLN A 72 -3.41 -4.33 8.16
CA GLN A 72 -3.74 -5.74 8.13
C GLN A 72 -2.47 -6.60 8.01
N PHE A 73 -1.40 -6.04 7.43
CA PHE A 73 -0.05 -6.62 7.44
C PHE A 73 0.45 -7.06 8.84
N GLU A 74 0.05 -6.37 9.92
CA GLU A 74 0.43 -6.74 11.30
C GLU A 74 -0.25 -8.02 11.80
N PHE A 75 -1.27 -8.49 11.06
CA PHE A 75 -2.14 -9.63 11.37
C PHE A 75 -1.98 -10.76 10.35
N GLN A 76 -1.00 -10.68 9.46
CA GLN A 76 -0.69 -11.75 8.51
C GLN A 76 0.66 -12.39 8.82
N ALA A 77 0.95 -13.52 8.17
CA ALA A 77 2.25 -14.15 8.29
C ALA A 77 3.31 -13.37 7.52
N GLN A 78 4.43 -13.09 8.19
CA GLN A 78 5.55 -12.33 7.63
C GLN A 78 6.81 -13.17 7.50
N SER A 79 6.98 -14.19 8.33
CA SER A 79 8.08 -15.17 8.29
C SER A 79 7.59 -16.61 8.12
N ALA A 80 8.51 -17.56 7.89
CA ALA A 80 8.17 -18.99 7.86
C ALA A 80 7.62 -19.51 9.20
N GLU A 81 8.09 -18.93 10.31
CA GLU A 81 7.60 -19.23 11.67
C GLU A 81 6.14 -18.76 11.84
N ASP A 82 5.81 -17.56 11.37
CA ASP A 82 4.45 -17.04 11.47
C ASP A 82 3.42 -17.98 10.79
N PHE A 83 3.76 -18.54 9.63
CA PHE A 83 2.88 -19.48 8.90
C PHE A 83 2.54 -20.74 9.72
N GLN A 84 3.35 -21.10 10.72
CA GLN A 84 3.12 -22.26 11.56
C GLN A 84 2.32 -21.94 12.82
N HIS A 85 2.40 -20.70 13.30
CA HIS A 85 1.96 -20.35 14.66
C HIS A 85 0.85 -19.30 14.73
N ARG A 86 0.61 -18.52 13.67
CA ARG A 86 -0.43 -17.50 13.69
C ARG A 86 -1.81 -18.12 13.50
N SER A 87 -2.72 -17.79 14.41
CA SER A 87 -4.13 -18.16 14.39
C SER A 87 -4.94 -17.05 15.07
N ASP A 88 -6.19 -16.84 14.65
CA ASP A 88 -7.11 -15.83 15.23
C ASP A 88 -6.67 -14.37 15.03
N GLU A 89 -5.96 -14.10 13.95
CA GLU A 89 -5.45 -12.76 13.65
C GLU A 89 -6.54 -11.85 13.09
N LYS A 90 -7.49 -12.42 12.34
CA LYS A 90 -8.64 -11.73 11.76
C LYS A 90 -9.57 -11.15 12.81
N ALA A 91 -9.88 -11.91 13.88
CA ALA A 91 -10.72 -11.39 14.96
C ALA A 91 -10.01 -10.25 15.70
N ARG A 92 -8.72 -10.42 16.00
CA ARG A 92 -7.88 -9.38 16.64
C ARG A 92 -7.79 -8.12 15.80
N TYR A 93 -7.59 -8.26 14.48
CA TYR A 93 -7.59 -7.13 13.54
C TYR A 93 -8.86 -6.31 13.67
N PHE A 94 -10.04 -6.94 13.54
CA PHE A 94 -11.30 -6.20 13.63
C PHE A 94 -11.54 -5.58 15.01
N ALA A 95 -11.08 -6.22 16.10
CA ALA A 95 -11.12 -5.62 17.42
C ALA A 95 -10.27 -4.33 17.50
N GLU A 96 -9.09 -4.30 16.87
CA GLU A 96 -8.26 -3.09 16.78
C GLU A 96 -8.87 -2.03 15.84
N VAL A 97 -9.47 -2.42 14.71
CA VAL A 97 -10.15 -1.48 13.81
C VAL A 97 -11.24 -0.69 14.54
N GLN A 98 -12.03 -1.34 15.40
CA GLN A 98 -13.10 -0.67 16.14
C GLN A 98 -12.58 0.48 17.01
N LYS A 99 -11.39 0.32 17.62
CA LYS A 99 -10.77 1.35 18.48
C LYS A 99 -10.37 2.61 17.71
N ILE A 100 -10.17 2.52 16.39
CA ILE A 100 -9.68 3.61 15.55
C ILE A 100 -10.67 4.02 14.45
N SER A 101 -11.91 3.57 14.52
CA SER A 101 -12.93 3.76 13.48
C SER A 101 -13.23 5.23 13.13
N GLY A 102 -12.99 6.17 14.05
CA GLY A 102 -13.15 7.61 13.85
C GLY A 102 -11.86 8.39 13.58
N LEU A 103 -10.74 7.70 13.28
CA LEU A 103 -9.42 8.34 13.14
C LEU A 103 -9.41 9.42 12.04
N HIS A 104 -10.06 9.18 10.90
CA HIS A 104 -10.05 10.13 9.78
C HIS A 104 -10.83 11.40 10.08
N GLU A 105 -11.96 11.27 10.77
CA GLU A 105 -12.77 12.38 11.25
C GLU A 105 -12.02 13.17 12.34
N GLU A 106 -11.36 12.46 13.25
CA GLU A 106 -10.52 13.08 14.30
C GLU A 106 -9.39 13.92 13.68
N LEU A 107 -8.67 13.35 12.70
CA LEU A 107 -7.61 14.06 11.99
C LEU A 107 -8.19 15.24 11.19
N ALA A 108 -9.32 15.06 10.50
CA ALA A 108 -9.97 16.12 9.76
C ALA A 108 -10.36 17.31 10.66
N SER A 109 -10.80 17.06 11.88
CA SER A 109 -11.11 18.12 12.86
C SER A 109 -9.88 18.94 13.28
N GLN A 110 -8.68 18.35 13.21
CA GLN A 110 -7.42 18.98 13.60
C GLN A 110 -6.71 19.64 12.41
N THR A 111 -6.85 19.09 11.21
CA THR A 111 -6.11 19.52 10.01
C THR A 111 -6.96 20.26 8.98
N GLY A 112 -8.28 20.28 9.16
CA GLY A 112 -9.25 20.93 8.28
C GLY A 112 -9.58 20.14 7.01
N LEU A 113 -9.11 18.89 6.86
CA LEU A 113 -9.36 18.07 5.68
C LEU A 113 -9.44 16.58 6.05
N ASN A 114 -10.48 15.87 5.58
CA ASN A 114 -10.48 14.40 5.60
C ASN A 114 -9.70 13.88 4.37
N LEU A 115 -8.44 13.53 4.60
CA LEU A 115 -7.52 13.13 3.53
C LEU A 115 -7.90 11.79 2.90
N TRP A 116 -8.37 10.85 3.71
CA TRP A 116 -8.94 9.59 3.24
C TRP A 116 -10.09 9.82 2.26
N GLN A 117 -11.08 10.61 2.65
CA GLN A 117 -12.24 10.89 1.80
C GLN A 117 -11.84 11.59 0.50
N LYS A 118 -10.86 12.50 0.53
CA LYS A 118 -10.34 13.18 -0.67
C LYS A 118 -9.74 12.18 -1.67
N VAL A 119 -8.86 11.28 -1.22
CA VAL A 119 -8.23 10.27 -2.10
C VAL A 119 -9.26 9.25 -2.57
N PHE A 120 -10.11 8.76 -1.67
CA PHE A 120 -11.18 7.82 -1.99
C PHE A 120 -12.11 8.37 -3.08
N ASN A 121 -12.59 9.61 -2.94
CA ASN A 121 -13.44 10.25 -3.95
C ASN A 121 -12.72 10.42 -5.30
N ALA A 122 -11.45 10.83 -5.27
CA ALA A 122 -10.66 10.98 -6.48
C ALA A 122 -10.58 9.66 -7.26
N ILE A 123 -10.33 8.54 -6.59
CA ILE A 123 -10.25 7.22 -7.24
C ILE A 123 -11.64 6.71 -7.63
N ALA A 124 -12.64 6.81 -6.76
CA ALA A 124 -14.00 6.36 -7.03
C ALA A 124 -14.61 7.05 -8.26
N SER A 125 -14.35 8.35 -8.43
CA SER A 125 -14.83 9.13 -9.58
C SER A 125 -14.23 8.69 -10.94
N LEU A 126 -13.10 7.96 -10.94
CA LEU A 126 -12.54 7.38 -12.15
C LEU A 126 -13.31 6.15 -12.63
N LEU A 127 -14.11 5.53 -11.76
CA LEU A 127 -14.75 4.23 -11.98
C LEU A 127 -16.27 4.25 -11.75
N PRO A 128 -17.03 5.05 -12.52
CA PRO A 128 -18.50 5.14 -12.32
C PRO A 128 -19.23 3.80 -12.57
N ASP A 129 -18.60 2.90 -13.30
CA ASP A 129 -19.08 1.55 -13.63
C ASP A 129 -18.70 0.48 -12.59
N TYR A 130 -17.95 0.83 -11.55
CA TYR A 130 -17.54 -0.07 -10.47
C TYR A 130 -18.32 0.24 -9.19
N GLU A 131 -18.42 -0.75 -8.32
CA GLU A 131 -18.64 -0.47 -6.90
C GLU A 131 -17.28 -0.14 -6.27
N VAL A 132 -17.21 0.95 -5.50
CA VAL A 132 -15.97 1.36 -4.85
C VAL A 132 -16.25 1.54 -3.37
N MET A 133 -15.54 0.79 -2.53
CA MET A 133 -15.84 0.71 -1.11
C MET A 133 -14.61 0.35 -0.27
N VAL A 134 -14.70 0.50 1.05
CA VAL A 134 -13.75 -0.13 1.97
C VAL A 134 -14.11 -1.61 2.10
N ALA A 135 -13.10 -2.49 2.14
CA ALA A 135 -13.30 -3.92 2.29
C ALA A 135 -14.14 -4.26 3.53
N GLN A 136 -14.97 -5.32 3.45
CA GLN A 136 -15.77 -5.81 4.55
C GLN A 136 -16.01 -7.32 4.47
N GLU A 137 -16.00 -8.01 5.61
CA GLU A 137 -16.28 -9.46 5.72
C GLU A 137 -17.76 -9.75 6.06
N GLY A 138 -18.55 -8.71 6.28
CA GLY A 138 -19.92 -8.78 6.78
C GLY A 138 -20.24 -7.65 7.77
N PRO A 139 -21.43 -7.68 8.38
CA PRO A 139 -21.87 -6.63 9.30
C PRO A 139 -20.88 -6.42 10.45
N GLY A 140 -20.49 -5.16 10.70
CA GLY A 140 -19.57 -4.80 11.78
C GLY A 140 -18.09 -5.17 11.54
N ARG A 141 -17.76 -5.82 10.42
CA ARG A 141 -16.39 -6.24 10.08
C ARG A 141 -15.86 -5.49 8.86
N ARG A 142 -15.85 -4.17 8.95
CA ARG A 142 -15.26 -3.28 7.96
C ARG A 142 -13.77 -3.14 8.25
N TYR A 143 -12.93 -3.16 7.22
CA TYR A 143 -11.49 -2.97 7.35
C TYR A 143 -11.15 -1.52 7.69
N PHE A 144 -9.97 -1.29 8.25
CA PHE A 144 -9.35 0.02 8.22
C PHE A 144 -8.75 0.27 6.83
N ALA A 145 -8.83 1.51 6.35
CA ALA A 145 -8.25 1.95 5.08
C ALA A 145 -7.70 3.37 5.26
N GLY A 146 -6.60 3.70 4.59
CA GLY A 146 -5.89 4.96 4.77
C GLY A 146 -5.01 4.97 6.02
N ILE A 147 -3.86 4.30 5.99
CA ILE A 147 -2.85 4.35 7.05
C ILE A 147 -1.80 5.43 6.76
N TYR A 148 -1.33 6.10 7.80
CA TYR A 148 -0.15 6.96 7.73
C TYR A 148 1.07 6.15 8.17
N ARG A 149 2.14 6.14 7.38
CA ARG A 149 3.38 5.41 7.67
C ARG A 149 4.57 6.36 7.70
N ALA A 150 5.46 6.18 8.67
CA ALA A 150 6.79 6.78 8.71
C ALA A 150 7.84 5.69 8.48
N ILE A 151 8.61 5.82 7.39
CA ILE A 151 9.64 4.85 6.98
C ILE A 151 10.92 5.61 6.67
N ASN A 152 11.81 5.76 7.66
CA ASN A 152 13.12 6.40 7.44
C ASN A 152 14.19 5.42 7.01
N GLU A 153 14.08 4.17 7.45
CA GLU A 153 14.97 3.08 7.08
C GLU A 153 14.55 2.44 5.76
N SER A 154 15.37 1.52 5.25
CA SER A 154 15.01 0.73 4.07
C SER A 154 13.92 -0.30 4.38
N THR A 155 13.15 -0.71 3.38
CA THR A 155 12.47 -2.01 3.39
C THR A 155 13.36 -3.05 2.69
N PRO A 156 13.16 -4.36 2.89
CA PRO A 156 13.67 -5.35 1.94
C PRO A 156 12.98 -5.19 0.58
N VAL A 157 13.49 -5.89 -0.45
CA VAL A 157 12.73 -6.13 -1.68
C VAL A 157 11.52 -6.98 -1.30
N HIS A 158 10.32 -6.50 -1.57
CA HIS A 158 9.08 -7.20 -1.24
C HIS A 158 8.02 -6.93 -2.30
N CYS A 159 6.93 -7.67 -2.24
CA CYS A 159 5.69 -7.34 -2.90
C CYS A 159 4.59 -7.40 -1.83
N ASP A 160 3.50 -6.69 -2.08
CA ASP A 160 2.27 -6.92 -1.32
C ASP A 160 1.31 -7.64 -2.27
N TRP A 161 0.94 -8.86 -1.92
CA TRP A 161 -0.03 -9.64 -2.65
C TRP A 161 -0.88 -10.43 -1.67
N SER A 162 -1.97 -9.81 -1.22
CA SER A 162 -2.84 -10.36 -0.17
C SER A 162 -3.27 -11.81 -0.41
N PRO A 163 -3.63 -12.24 -1.64
CA PRO A 163 -3.95 -13.65 -1.91
C PRO A 163 -2.86 -14.66 -1.59
N TYR A 164 -1.62 -14.22 -1.38
CA TYR A 164 -0.54 -15.05 -0.85
C TYR A 164 -0.19 -14.70 0.60
N ASP A 165 0.03 -13.41 0.90
CA ASP A 165 0.59 -12.99 2.18
C ASP A 165 -0.37 -13.20 3.37
N SER A 166 -1.67 -13.23 3.11
CA SER A 166 -2.73 -13.36 4.12
C SER A 166 -3.38 -14.75 4.14
N LEU A 167 -2.70 -15.78 3.62
CA LEU A 167 -3.28 -17.13 3.46
C LEU A 167 -3.53 -17.91 4.77
N THR A 168 -3.09 -17.40 5.92
CA THR A 168 -3.30 -18.07 7.22
C THR A 168 -4.78 -18.09 7.64
N GLU A 169 -5.60 -17.19 7.11
CA GLU A 169 -7.06 -17.13 7.38
C GLU A 169 -7.85 -16.71 6.12
N ASP A 170 -9.17 -16.75 6.18
CA ASP A 170 -10.09 -16.61 5.05
C ASP A 170 -10.44 -15.16 4.70
N TRP A 171 -9.46 -14.27 4.57
CA TRP A 171 -9.70 -12.84 4.31
C TRP A 171 -10.34 -12.60 2.92
N ILE A 172 -11.32 -11.69 2.81
CA ILE A 172 -11.94 -11.31 1.54
C ILE A 172 -10.93 -10.69 0.58
N ILE A 173 -9.92 -10.00 1.12
CA ILE A 173 -8.80 -9.45 0.35
C ILE A 173 -7.96 -10.53 -0.35
N ASN A 174 -8.04 -11.79 0.09
CA ASN A 174 -7.39 -12.91 -0.60
C ASN A 174 -8.09 -13.29 -1.92
N ARG A 175 -9.27 -12.75 -2.19
CA ARG A 175 -10.07 -13.03 -3.40
C ARG A 175 -9.85 -12.01 -4.51
N ILE A 176 -9.03 -10.99 -4.28
CA ILE A 176 -8.75 -9.98 -5.30
C ILE A 176 -7.97 -10.58 -6.48
N SER A 177 -8.23 -10.05 -7.66
CA SER A 177 -7.56 -10.43 -8.91
C SER A 177 -6.39 -9.49 -9.26
N HIS A 178 -6.41 -8.27 -8.73
CA HIS A 178 -5.43 -7.22 -8.96
C HIS A 178 -5.23 -6.45 -7.67
N GLN A 179 -4.02 -5.93 -7.45
CA GLN A 179 -3.69 -5.13 -6.26
C GLN A 179 -2.81 -3.94 -6.64
N ALA A 180 -3.12 -2.79 -6.05
CA ALA A 180 -2.30 -1.60 -6.12
C ALA A 180 -2.27 -0.91 -4.76
N VAL A 181 -1.40 0.08 -4.61
CA VAL A 181 -1.35 0.98 -3.46
C VAL A 181 -1.34 2.39 -3.96
N PHE A 182 -1.97 3.30 -3.22
CA PHE A 182 -1.65 4.72 -3.34
C PHE A 182 -0.74 5.15 -2.19
N ASN A 183 0.17 6.08 -2.47
CA ASN A 183 0.99 6.76 -1.47
C ASN A 183 0.92 8.26 -1.73
N LEU A 184 0.46 9.01 -0.75
CA LEU A 184 0.48 10.47 -0.74
C LEU A 184 1.56 10.95 0.23
N TYR A 185 2.62 11.55 -0.29
CA TYR A 185 3.75 11.99 0.52
C TYR A 185 3.46 13.32 1.21
N LEU A 186 3.70 13.41 2.52
CA LEU A 186 3.33 14.56 3.35
C LEU A 186 4.54 15.36 3.85
N THR A 187 5.75 14.81 3.73
CA THR A 187 6.97 15.41 4.28
C THR A 187 8.06 15.49 3.23
N PRO A 188 8.85 16.57 3.20
CA PRO A 188 10.02 16.63 2.34
C PRO A 188 11.09 15.68 2.89
N VAL A 189 11.67 14.86 2.02
CA VAL A 189 12.79 13.97 2.36
C VAL A 189 13.83 13.96 1.26
N HIS A 190 15.09 13.76 1.65
CA HIS A 190 16.19 13.42 0.75
C HIS A 190 16.45 11.91 0.86
N GLY A 191 16.71 11.24 -0.26
CA GLY A 191 16.65 9.78 -0.30
C GLY A 191 15.19 9.31 -0.20
N GLY A 192 14.94 8.19 0.49
CA GLY A 192 13.56 7.74 0.72
C GLY A 192 12.82 7.32 -0.55
N HIS A 193 13.52 7.10 -1.67
CA HIS A 193 12.86 6.78 -2.94
C HIS A 193 12.32 5.35 -2.92
N THR A 194 11.24 5.12 -3.65
CA THR A 194 10.71 3.78 -3.88
C THR A 194 11.13 3.32 -5.27
N VAL A 195 11.77 2.16 -5.38
CA VAL A 195 12.03 1.49 -6.66
C VAL A 195 10.96 0.42 -6.84
N ILE A 196 10.31 0.41 -8.01
CA ILE A 196 9.34 -0.60 -8.42
C ILE A 196 9.97 -1.33 -9.60
N HIS A 197 10.07 -2.65 -9.51
CA HIS A 197 10.65 -3.51 -10.54
C HIS A 197 9.54 -4.10 -11.41
N ASP A 198 9.80 -4.25 -12.72
CA ASP A 198 8.92 -4.99 -13.64
C ASP A 198 9.05 -6.50 -13.41
N GLN A 199 8.65 -6.90 -12.21
CA GLN A 199 8.79 -8.23 -11.66
C GLN A 199 7.61 -8.48 -10.73
N PRO A 200 6.42 -8.81 -11.27
CA PRO A 200 5.29 -9.16 -10.43
C PRO A 200 5.53 -10.49 -9.74
N TRP A 201 4.93 -10.63 -8.57
CA TRP A 201 4.91 -11.85 -7.80
C TRP A 201 4.29 -12.99 -8.61
N THR A 202 4.97 -14.13 -8.55
CA THR A 202 4.55 -15.43 -9.05
C THR A 202 5.05 -16.45 -8.04
N GLU A 203 4.51 -17.67 -8.08
CA GLU A 203 4.97 -18.75 -7.20
C GLU A 203 6.47 -19.03 -7.30
N GLN A 204 7.08 -18.79 -8.47
CA GLN A 204 8.54 -18.91 -8.65
C GLN A 204 9.36 -17.93 -7.79
N ALA A 205 8.77 -16.83 -7.35
CA ALA A 205 9.43 -15.87 -6.45
C ALA A 205 9.71 -16.49 -5.07
N LEU A 206 8.96 -17.53 -4.66
CA LEU A 206 9.14 -18.20 -3.38
C LEU A 206 10.53 -18.86 -3.24
N ALA A 207 11.16 -19.23 -4.35
CA ALA A 207 12.55 -19.69 -4.35
C ALA A 207 13.56 -18.62 -3.86
N PHE A 208 13.14 -17.36 -3.77
CA PHE A 208 13.94 -16.23 -3.29
C PHE A 208 13.39 -15.64 -1.98
N ARG A 209 12.34 -16.20 -1.39
CA ARG A 209 11.74 -15.70 -0.15
C ARG A 209 12.77 -15.82 0.97
N ASP A 210 12.98 -14.74 1.72
CA ASP A 210 13.74 -14.80 2.96
C ASP A 210 12.87 -15.45 4.03
N PRO A 211 13.28 -16.59 4.64
CA PRO A 211 12.47 -17.26 5.65
C PRO A 211 12.29 -16.43 6.93
N ASN A 212 13.18 -15.46 7.19
CA ASN A 212 13.23 -14.69 8.42
C ASN A 212 12.61 -13.29 8.30
N SER A 213 12.15 -12.91 7.10
CA SER A 213 11.56 -11.59 6.88
C SER A 213 10.39 -11.63 5.91
N TYR A 214 9.68 -10.50 5.81
CA TYR A 214 8.63 -10.34 4.81
C TYR A 214 9.17 -10.12 3.37
N GLY A 215 10.49 -10.13 3.21
CA GLY A 215 11.17 -9.79 1.97
C GLY A 215 11.61 -10.98 1.13
N TYR A 216 12.25 -10.65 0.02
CA TYR A 216 12.89 -11.55 -0.91
C TYR A 216 14.35 -11.14 -1.10
N HIS A 217 15.21 -12.10 -1.40
CA HIS A 217 16.58 -11.82 -1.78
C HIS A 217 16.64 -11.03 -3.10
N ALA A 218 17.57 -10.06 -3.19
CA ALA A 218 17.68 -9.12 -4.31
C ALA A 218 17.82 -9.78 -5.69
N ASN A 219 18.28 -11.03 -5.75
CA ASN A 219 18.37 -11.82 -6.98
C ASN A 219 17.01 -11.99 -7.68
N VAL A 220 15.88 -11.86 -6.96
CA VAL A 220 14.54 -11.95 -7.56
C VAL A 220 14.27 -10.83 -8.58
N VAL A 221 14.92 -9.68 -8.45
CA VAL A 221 14.76 -8.50 -9.33
C VAL A 221 15.96 -8.26 -10.25
N ALA A 222 16.95 -9.15 -10.27
CA ALA A 222 18.16 -8.96 -11.06
C ALA A 222 17.86 -8.80 -12.56
N GLY A 223 18.37 -7.72 -13.17
CA GLY A 223 18.22 -7.45 -14.61
C GLY A 223 16.83 -6.97 -15.04
N THR A 224 15.94 -6.65 -14.09
CA THR A 224 14.59 -6.15 -14.39
C THR A 224 14.61 -4.65 -14.70
N LYS A 225 13.69 -4.21 -15.56
CA LYS A 225 13.39 -2.77 -15.69
C LYS A 225 12.80 -2.28 -14.37
N HIS A 226 12.96 -1.00 -14.09
CA HIS A 226 12.36 -0.40 -12.90
C HIS A 226 11.90 1.02 -13.16
N ALA A 227 11.00 1.49 -12.30
CA ALA A 227 10.58 2.87 -12.21
C ALA A 227 10.82 3.38 -10.79
N ILE A 228 11.03 4.69 -10.63
CA ILE A 228 11.42 5.30 -9.36
C ILE A 228 10.38 6.33 -8.97
N ILE A 229 9.92 6.25 -7.72
CA ILE A 229 9.19 7.33 -7.06
C ILE A 229 10.18 8.06 -6.18
N GLN A 230 10.53 9.30 -6.55
CA GLN A 230 11.17 10.24 -5.64
C GLN A 230 10.06 11.02 -4.91
N PRO A 231 9.92 10.89 -3.58
CA PRO A 231 8.86 11.58 -2.83
C PRO A 231 8.92 13.10 -2.99
N GLU A 232 7.81 13.69 -3.43
CA GLU A 232 7.57 15.14 -3.41
C GLU A 232 6.39 15.45 -2.49
N VAL A 233 6.45 16.53 -1.72
CA VAL A 233 5.37 16.92 -0.79
C VAL A 233 4.07 17.15 -1.56
N GLY A 234 3.00 16.50 -1.10
CA GLY A 234 1.68 16.56 -1.70
C GLY A 234 1.52 15.74 -2.98
N GLN A 235 2.51 14.93 -3.35
CA GLN A 235 2.44 14.05 -4.52
C GLN A 235 1.69 12.76 -4.19
N LEU A 236 0.68 12.44 -5.00
CA LEU A 236 -0.03 11.15 -4.97
C LEU A 236 0.58 10.22 -6.02
N CYS A 237 1.14 9.11 -5.57
CA CYS A 237 1.64 8.05 -6.44
C CYS A 237 0.79 6.78 -6.32
N ILE A 238 0.57 6.08 -7.41
CA ILE A 238 -0.14 4.79 -7.42
C ILE A 238 0.70 3.78 -8.19
N PHE A 239 0.90 2.59 -7.64
CA PHE A 239 1.59 1.51 -8.36
C PHE A 239 1.02 0.14 -8.00
N ASN A 240 1.30 -0.84 -8.86
CA ASN A 240 0.88 -2.23 -8.68
C ASN A 240 1.78 -2.92 -7.65
N THR A 241 1.24 -3.27 -6.48
CA THR A 241 2.07 -3.84 -5.39
C THR A 241 2.39 -5.31 -5.55
N ARG A 242 1.78 -5.98 -6.55
CA ARG A 242 2.24 -7.28 -6.97
C ARG A 242 3.65 -7.20 -7.53
N ASN A 243 4.06 -6.08 -8.11
CA ASN A 243 5.45 -5.86 -8.52
C ASN A 243 6.37 -5.78 -7.30
N MET A 244 7.52 -6.45 -7.40
CA MET A 244 8.59 -6.34 -6.41
C MET A 244 9.03 -4.88 -6.31
N HIS A 245 9.16 -4.37 -5.09
CA HIS A 245 9.50 -3.00 -4.82
C HIS A 245 10.26 -2.86 -3.50
N GLN A 246 10.90 -1.70 -3.32
CA GLN A 246 11.72 -1.41 -2.16
C GLN A 246 11.72 0.09 -1.88
N VAL A 247 11.62 0.47 -0.61
CA VAL A 247 11.92 1.82 -0.14
C VAL A 247 13.38 1.88 0.30
N PHE A 248 14.11 2.87 -0.20
CA PHE A 248 15.49 3.15 0.18
C PHE A 248 15.54 4.08 1.39
N PRO A 249 16.62 4.06 2.19
CA PRO A 249 16.69 4.86 3.40
C PRO A 249 16.69 6.36 3.06
N VAL A 250 16.19 7.16 4.00
CA VAL A 250 16.34 8.61 4.01
C VAL A 250 17.82 8.93 4.27
N THR A 251 18.35 9.95 3.59
CA THR A 251 19.74 10.38 3.81
C THR A 251 19.91 10.89 5.25
N GLN A 252 20.99 10.49 5.92
CA GLN A 252 21.29 10.90 7.29
C GLN A 252 21.32 12.43 7.45
N GLY A 253 20.79 12.92 8.57
CA GLY A 253 20.70 14.36 8.90
C GLY A 253 19.29 14.94 8.87
N SER A 254 18.31 14.23 8.31
CA SER A 254 16.90 14.58 8.44
C SER A 254 16.29 13.91 9.68
N ASN A 255 16.07 14.67 10.76
CA ASN A 255 15.28 14.19 11.91
C ASN A 255 13.77 14.11 11.62
N ARG A 256 13.35 14.39 10.37
CA ARG A 256 11.94 14.36 9.97
C ARG A 256 11.55 12.96 9.48
N PRO A 257 10.39 12.43 9.91
CA PRO A 257 9.87 11.17 9.41
C PRO A 257 9.45 11.30 7.95
N ARG A 258 9.77 10.31 7.11
CA ARG A 258 9.21 10.15 5.76
C ARG A 258 7.75 9.70 5.87
N LEU A 259 6.84 10.67 6.02
CA LEU A 259 5.42 10.41 6.16
C LEU A 259 4.74 10.25 4.80
N ALA A 260 4.06 9.12 4.65
CA ALA A 260 3.15 8.86 3.54
C ALA A 260 1.78 8.42 4.07
N PHE A 261 0.71 8.95 3.47
CA PHE A 261 -0.65 8.47 3.63
C PHE A 261 -0.94 7.44 2.53
N SER A 262 -1.36 6.23 2.91
CA SER A 262 -1.40 5.10 1.99
C SER A 262 -2.57 4.16 2.25
N SER A 263 -3.03 3.47 1.22
CA SER A 263 -3.97 2.36 1.34
C SER A 263 -3.79 1.44 0.16
N PHE A 264 -3.96 0.14 0.40
CA PHE A 264 -4.10 -0.84 -0.66
C PHE A 264 -5.48 -0.74 -1.32
N MET A 265 -5.52 -1.17 -2.56
CA MET A 265 -6.69 -1.29 -3.41
C MET A 265 -6.64 -2.62 -4.13
N GLY A 266 -7.79 -3.25 -4.31
CA GLY A 266 -7.87 -4.51 -5.03
C GLY A 266 -9.21 -4.75 -5.70
N LEU A 267 -9.18 -5.45 -6.82
CA LEU A 267 -10.38 -5.77 -7.60
C LEU A 267 -10.92 -7.14 -7.20
N LEU A 268 -12.10 -7.16 -6.58
CA LEU A 268 -12.88 -8.38 -6.47
C LEU A 268 -13.49 -8.72 -7.84
N PRO A 269 -13.36 -9.98 -8.30
CA PRO A 269 -14.02 -10.40 -9.53
C PRO A 269 -15.54 -10.36 -9.35
N ALA A 270 -16.27 -9.92 -10.38
CA ALA A 270 -17.73 -10.02 -10.40
C ALA A 270 -18.16 -11.49 -10.35
N VAL A 271 -19.16 -11.83 -9.53
CA VAL A 271 -19.61 -13.22 -9.38
C VAL A 271 -20.48 -13.66 -10.57
N ASN A 272 -21.16 -12.71 -11.21
CA ASN A 272 -21.95 -12.91 -12.42
C ASN A 272 -21.90 -11.67 -13.33
N ALA A 273 -22.42 -11.80 -14.56
CA ALA A 273 -22.36 -10.75 -15.57
C ALA A 273 -23.23 -9.51 -15.25
N GLN A 274 -24.11 -9.60 -14.25
CA GLN A 274 -25.04 -8.55 -13.85
C GLN A 274 -24.48 -7.69 -12.69
N GLU A 275 -23.44 -8.17 -12.00
CA GLU A 275 -22.77 -7.45 -10.93
C GLU A 275 -21.69 -6.51 -11.47
N LYS A 276 -21.61 -5.32 -10.87
CA LYS A 276 -20.48 -4.42 -11.11
C LYS A 276 -19.22 -5.05 -10.50
N PRO A 277 -18.05 -4.92 -11.14
CA PRO A 277 -16.79 -5.22 -10.48
C PRO A 277 -16.62 -4.31 -9.25
N THR A 278 -16.03 -4.84 -8.17
CA THR A 278 -15.85 -4.09 -6.92
C THR A 278 -14.38 -3.78 -6.68
N LEU A 279 -14.04 -2.50 -6.57
CA LEU A 279 -12.75 -2.04 -6.06
C LEU A 279 -12.87 -1.85 -4.54
N ILE A 280 -12.11 -2.63 -3.78
CA ILE A 280 -12.07 -2.55 -2.32
C ILE A 280 -10.78 -1.90 -1.83
N PHE A 281 -10.87 -1.14 -0.75
CA PHE A 281 -9.72 -0.55 -0.04
C PHE A 281 -9.49 -1.18 1.33
N TRP A 282 -8.23 -1.31 1.70
CA TRP A 282 -7.79 -1.66 3.06
C TRP A 282 -6.36 -1.14 3.29
N SER A 283 -5.85 -1.27 4.50
CA SER A 283 -4.46 -0.96 4.86
C SER A 283 -3.86 -2.10 5.63
#